data_AF-A0A1W7ADP9-F1
#
_entry.id   AF-A0A1W7ADP9-F1
#
_cell.length_a   1.000
_cell.length_b   1.000
_cell.length_c   1.000
_cell.angle_alpha   90.00
_cell.angle_beta   90.00
_cell.angle_gamma   90.00
#
_symmetry.space_group_name_H-M   'P 1'
#
loop_
_entity.id
_entity.type
_entity.pdbx_description
1 polymer ?
#
loop_
_entity_poly.entity_id
_entity_poly.type
_entity_poly.pdbx_seq_one_letter_code
_entity_poly.pdbx_strand_id
1 'polypeptide(L)'
;MNNLYEDVKQSRNELLTEVKKLSQSQLNYNFGSKFKSIKYNLLQIAYAYHEGLSDYKDQIGDFNLFKENGPKLNIIDILNYFDNIDYAIEQNPIHPESVMPYIFNEYEYRGKIKFLMTFFEVIDGNVDVERTNVKVTRL
;
A
#
# COMPACT_ATOMS: atom_id res chain seq x y z
N MET A 1 -4.58 -20.14 17.35
CA MET A 1 -3.65 -19.59 16.34
C MET A 1 -4.28 -18.28 15.89
N ASN A 2 -3.67 -17.14 16.23
CA ASN A 2 -3.91 -15.92 15.45
C ASN A 2 -3.70 -16.30 13.99
N ASN A 3 -4.70 -16.05 13.15
CA ASN A 3 -4.53 -16.24 11.73
C ASN A 3 -3.48 -15.20 11.30
N LEU A 4 -2.26 -15.64 10.97
CA LEU A 4 -1.15 -14.77 10.56
C LEU A 4 -1.58 -13.74 9.52
N TYR A 5 -2.52 -14.11 8.65
CA TYR A 5 -3.10 -13.20 7.67
C TYR A 5 -3.86 -12.03 8.31
N GLU A 6 -4.61 -12.25 9.39
CA GLU A 6 -5.34 -11.18 10.09
C GLU A 6 -4.38 -10.15 10.68
N ASP A 7 -3.27 -10.59 11.27
CA ASP A 7 -2.24 -9.68 11.80
C ASP A 7 -1.60 -8.84 10.67
N VAL A 8 -1.35 -9.48 9.52
CA VAL A 8 -0.81 -8.83 8.32
C VAL A 8 -1.82 -7.80 7.78
N LYS A 9 -3.08 -8.20 7.60
CA LYS A 9 -4.20 -7.37 7.16
C LYS A 9 -4.42 -6.17 8.08
N GLN A 10 -4.47 -6.37 9.40
CA GLN A 10 -4.62 -5.29 10.36
C GLN A 10 -3.50 -4.25 10.16
N SER A 11 -2.25 -4.71 10.13
CA SER A 11 -1.12 -3.82 10.00
C SER A 11 -1.04 -3.17 8.60
N ARG A 12 -1.59 -3.81 7.55
CA ARG A 12 -1.77 -3.20 6.22
C ARG A 12 -2.78 -2.06 6.28
N ASN A 13 -3.91 -2.26 6.95
CA ASN A 13 -4.96 -1.26 7.07
C ASN A 13 -4.50 -0.02 7.83
N GLU A 14 -3.65 -0.19 8.84
CA GLU A 14 -2.95 0.93 9.51
C GLU A 14 -2.09 1.72 8.52
N LEU A 15 -1.25 1.03 7.73
CA LEU A 15 -0.42 1.68 6.71
C LEU A 15 -1.25 2.39 5.65
N LEU A 16 -2.31 1.75 5.15
CA LEU A 16 -3.21 2.28 4.14
C LEU A 16 -3.94 3.54 4.64
N THR A 17 -4.28 3.60 5.93
CA THR A 17 -4.85 4.79 6.57
C THR A 17 -3.89 5.97 6.51
N GLU A 18 -2.61 5.75 6.73
CA GLU A 18 -1.58 6.79 6.63
C GLU A 18 -1.32 7.17 5.16
N VAL A 19 -1.22 6.20 4.25
CA VAL A 19 -1.02 6.47 2.82
C VAL A 19 -2.20 7.27 2.22
N LYS A 20 -3.43 7.05 2.71
CA LYS A 20 -4.62 7.80 2.27
C LYS A 20 -4.52 9.30 2.54
N LYS A 21 -3.67 9.73 3.47
CA LYS A 21 -3.43 11.15 3.78
C LYS A 21 -2.48 11.82 2.78
N LEU A 22 -1.72 11.04 2.01
CA LEU A 22 -0.78 11.56 1.03
C LEU A 22 -1.50 12.21 -0.15
N SER A 23 -0.92 13.30 -0.65
CA SER A 23 -1.33 13.85 -1.94
C SER A 23 -1.04 12.88 -3.08
N GLN A 24 -1.73 13.06 -4.21
CA GLN A 24 -1.46 12.27 -5.42
C GLN A 24 0.00 12.44 -5.90
N SER A 25 0.61 13.61 -5.69
CA SER A 25 2.04 13.83 -6.00
C SER A 25 2.94 12.95 -5.13
N GLN A 26 2.76 12.97 -3.80
CA GLN A 26 3.54 12.15 -2.86
C GLN A 26 3.37 10.65 -3.15
N LEU A 27 2.14 10.21 -3.41
CA LEU A 27 1.83 8.82 -3.76
C LEU A 27 2.56 8.36 -5.04
N ASN A 28 2.70 9.25 -6.02
CA ASN A 28 3.31 8.97 -7.33
C ASN A 28 4.80 9.33 -7.42
N TYR A 29 5.37 9.99 -6.41
CA TYR A 29 6.76 10.43 -6.42
C TYR A 29 7.70 9.24 -6.63
N ASN A 30 8.59 9.33 -7.61
CA ASN A 30 9.49 8.26 -7.98
C ASN A 30 10.85 8.42 -7.28
N PHE A 31 11.13 7.57 -6.30
CA PHE A 31 12.39 7.53 -5.56
C PHE A 31 13.53 6.80 -6.30
N GLY A 32 13.47 6.78 -7.63
CA GLY A 32 14.46 6.12 -8.49
C GLY A 32 14.21 4.64 -8.72
N SER A 33 15.12 3.99 -9.45
CA SER A 33 14.95 2.62 -9.94
C SER A 33 14.81 1.57 -8.83
N LYS A 34 15.46 1.77 -7.68
CA LYS A 34 15.46 0.83 -6.56
C LYS A 34 14.18 0.88 -5.72
N PHE A 35 13.71 2.09 -5.41
CA PHE A 35 12.61 2.29 -4.46
C PHE A 35 11.26 2.52 -5.14
N LYS A 36 11.26 3.03 -6.39
CA LYS A 36 10.05 3.38 -7.14
C LYS A 36 9.15 4.32 -6.33
N SER A 37 7.84 4.34 -6.58
CA SER A 37 6.88 5.17 -5.84
C SER A 37 6.13 4.37 -4.77
N ILE A 38 5.52 5.06 -3.80
CA ILE A 38 4.63 4.41 -2.83
C ILE A 38 3.52 3.65 -3.54
N LYS A 39 2.91 4.25 -4.58
CA LYS A 39 1.92 3.58 -5.43
C LYS A 39 2.45 2.28 -6.03
N TYR A 40 3.64 2.32 -6.61
CA TYR A 40 4.24 1.14 -7.22
C TYR A 40 4.37 0.00 -6.21
N ASN A 41 4.92 0.29 -5.01
CA ASN A 41 5.10 -0.72 -3.98
C ASN A 41 3.76 -1.28 -3.48
N LEU A 42 2.71 -0.46 -3.34
CA LEU A 42 1.37 -0.95 -3.02
C LEU A 42 0.82 -1.90 -4.09
N LEU A 43 1.00 -1.54 -5.37
CA LEU A 43 0.56 -2.39 -6.48
C LEU A 43 1.31 -3.72 -6.51
N GLN A 44 2.60 -3.76 -6.16
CA GLN A 44 3.34 -5.03 -6.09
C GLN A 44 2.79 -5.98 -5.01
N ILE A 45 2.29 -5.43 -3.90
CA ILE A 45 1.60 -6.23 -2.87
C ILE A 45 0.30 -6.81 -3.45
N ALA A 46 -0.55 -5.94 -4.01
CA ALA A 46 -1.83 -6.34 -4.58
C ALA A 46 -1.67 -7.39 -5.70
N TYR A 47 -0.66 -7.22 -6.56
CA TYR A 47 -0.39 -8.16 -7.64
C TYR A 47 0.03 -9.53 -7.14
N ALA A 48 0.89 -9.59 -6.12
CA ALA A 48 1.35 -10.86 -5.55
C ALA A 48 0.18 -11.67 -4.97
N TYR A 49 -0.72 -11.04 -4.21
CA TYR A 49 -1.91 -11.72 -3.73
C TYR A 49 -2.84 -12.16 -4.86
N HIS A 50 -3.06 -11.31 -5.87
CA HIS A 50 -3.93 -11.70 -6.97
C HIS A 50 -3.40 -12.91 -7.74
N GLU A 51 -2.12 -12.88 -8.12
CA GLU A 51 -1.47 -14.01 -8.81
C GLU A 51 -1.50 -15.28 -7.94
N GLY A 52 -1.37 -15.12 -6.63
CA GLY A 52 -1.39 -16.21 -5.67
C GLY A 52 -2.75 -16.80 -5.33
N LEU A 53 -3.81 -16.05 -5.58
CA LEU A 53 -5.20 -16.42 -5.33
C LEU A 53 -5.93 -16.66 -6.66
N SER A 54 -5.23 -17.21 -7.66
CA SER A 54 -5.76 -17.40 -9.01
C SER A 54 -7.06 -18.21 -9.06
N ASP A 55 -7.24 -19.12 -8.09
CA ASP A 55 -8.45 -19.94 -7.96
C ASP A 55 -9.67 -19.12 -7.50
N TYR A 56 -9.44 -17.92 -6.95
CA TYR A 56 -10.46 -17.00 -6.44
C TYR A 56 -10.49 -15.69 -7.22
N LYS A 57 -9.88 -15.64 -8.41
CA LYS A 57 -9.77 -14.42 -9.24
C LYS A 57 -11.12 -13.74 -9.50
N ASP A 58 -12.20 -14.51 -9.62
CA ASP A 58 -13.55 -14.00 -9.90
C ASP A 58 -14.11 -13.18 -8.72
N GLN A 59 -13.61 -13.42 -7.51
CA GLN A 59 -13.95 -12.66 -6.30
C GLN A 59 -13.08 -11.40 -6.15
N ILE A 60 -11.86 -11.42 -6.72
CA ILE A 60 -10.92 -10.31 -6.60
C ILE A 60 -11.14 -9.26 -7.72
N GLY A 61 -11.36 -9.72 -8.95
CA GLY A 61 -11.53 -8.91 -10.15
C GLY A 61 -10.54 -9.28 -11.28
N ASP A 62 -10.58 -8.56 -12.41
CA ASP A 62 -9.69 -8.84 -13.53
C ASP A 62 -8.25 -8.33 -13.26
N PHE A 63 -7.30 -9.26 -13.16
CA PHE A 63 -5.89 -8.95 -12.93
C PHE A 63 -5.27 -8.07 -14.02
N ASN A 64 -5.51 -8.42 -15.29
CA ASN A 64 -4.85 -7.75 -16.41
C ASN A 64 -5.37 -6.33 -16.52
N LEU A 65 -6.68 -6.14 -16.36
CA LEU A 65 -7.29 -4.83 -16.32
C LEU A 65 -6.74 -3.99 -15.16
N PHE A 66 -6.61 -4.57 -13.96
CA PHE A 66 -6.06 -3.86 -12.80
C PHE A 66 -4.59 -3.49 -13.00
N LYS A 67 -3.78 -4.41 -13.53
CA LYS A 67 -2.36 -4.21 -13.82
C LYS A 67 -2.13 -3.16 -14.89
N GLU A 68 -2.88 -3.23 -15.99
CA GLU A 68 -2.85 -2.24 -17.09
C GLU A 68 -3.25 -0.85 -16.61
N ASN A 69 -4.28 -0.76 -15.75
CA ASN A 69 -4.73 0.51 -15.20
C ASN A 69 -3.87 1.02 -14.04
N GLY A 70 -2.93 0.23 -13.50
CA GLY A 70 -2.07 0.60 -12.37
C GLY A 70 -1.50 2.03 -12.39
N PRO A 71 -1.02 2.55 -13.54
CA PRO A 71 -0.58 3.94 -13.66
C PRO A 71 -1.67 5.00 -13.42
N LYS A 72 -2.93 4.68 -13.70
CA LYS A 72 -4.10 5.57 -13.58
C LYS A 72 -4.83 5.46 -12.24
N LEU A 73 -4.62 4.36 -11.51
CA LEU A 73 -5.29 4.12 -10.24
C LEU A 73 -4.95 5.21 -9.21
N ASN A 74 -6.00 5.65 -8.50
CA ASN A 74 -5.88 6.48 -7.31
C ASN A 74 -5.82 5.58 -6.06
N ILE A 75 -5.67 6.19 -4.87
CA ILE A 75 -5.57 5.41 -3.63
C ILE A 75 -6.86 4.63 -3.32
N ILE A 76 -8.04 5.19 -3.59
CA ILE A 76 -9.33 4.52 -3.35
C ILE A 76 -9.45 3.26 -4.20
N ASP A 77 -9.04 3.31 -5.46
CA ASP A 77 -9.08 2.11 -6.33
C ASP A 77 -8.19 0.99 -5.79
N ILE A 78 -7.03 1.35 -5.23
CA ILE A 78 -6.10 0.40 -4.61
C ILE A 78 -6.66 -0.18 -3.31
N LEU A 79 -7.31 0.65 -2.47
CA LEU A 79 -7.98 0.19 -1.25
C LEU A 79 -9.08 -0.82 -1.56
N ASN A 80 -9.96 -0.49 -2.50
CA ASN A 80 -11.04 -1.38 -2.92
C ASN A 80 -10.51 -2.73 -3.43
N TYR A 81 -9.35 -2.73 -4.09
CA TYR A 81 -8.73 -3.97 -4.54
C TYR A 81 -8.20 -4.83 -3.39
N PHE A 82 -7.63 -4.21 -2.35
CA PHE A 82 -7.28 -4.92 -1.12
C PHE A 82 -8.51 -5.48 -0.40
N ASP A 83 -9.61 -4.74 -0.37
CA ASP A 83 -10.87 -5.24 0.20
C ASP A 83 -11.37 -6.49 -0.54
N ASN A 84 -11.23 -6.53 -1.88
CA ASN A 84 -11.58 -7.73 -2.66
C ASN A 84 -10.65 -8.92 -2.37
N ILE A 85 -9.34 -8.67 -2.17
CA ILE A 85 -8.38 -9.71 -1.75
C ILE A 85 -8.77 -10.25 -0.37
N ASP A 86 -9.09 -9.36 0.57
CA ASP A 86 -9.53 -9.73 1.92
C ASP A 86 -10.80 -10.56 1.87
N TYR A 87 -11.78 -10.13 1.09
CA TYR A 87 -13.00 -10.89 0.87
C TYR A 87 -12.73 -12.30 0.34
N ALA A 88 -11.85 -12.43 -0.67
CA ALA A 88 -11.48 -13.73 -1.21
C ALA A 88 -10.78 -14.62 -0.16
N ILE A 89 -9.99 -14.07 0.74
CA ILE A 89 -9.34 -14.86 1.79
C ILE A 89 -10.32 -15.24 2.90
N GLU A 90 -11.24 -14.36 3.27
CA GLU A 90 -12.22 -14.61 4.33
C GLU A 90 -13.28 -15.64 3.94
N GLN A 91 -13.71 -15.64 2.67
CA GLN A 91 -14.77 -16.53 2.20
C GLN A 91 -14.29 -17.94 1.88
N ASN A 92 -12.98 -18.16 1.75
CA ASN A 92 -12.42 -19.43 1.32
C ASN A 92 -11.46 -19.99 2.38
N PRO A 93 -11.53 -21.30 2.71
CA PRO A 93 -10.57 -21.91 3.61
C PRO A 93 -9.21 -22.03 2.92
N ILE A 94 -8.37 -21.02 3.06
CA ILE A 94 -7.04 -21.01 2.45
C ILE A 94 -6.01 -21.56 3.44
N HIS A 95 -5.24 -22.55 2.99
CA HIS A 95 -4.13 -23.06 3.77
C HIS A 95 -3.09 -21.95 4.00
N PRO A 96 -2.60 -21.75 5.24
CA PRO A 96 -1.63 -20.70 5.54
C PRO A 96 -0.36 -20.76 4.66
N GLU A 97 0.06 -21.95 4.27
CA GLU A 97 1.21 -22.16 3.37
C GLU A 97 0.99 -21.56 1.97
N SER A 98 -0.26 -21.52 1.50
CA SER A 98 -0.61 -20.94 0.20
C SER A 98 -0.47 -19.42 0.20
N VAL A 99 -0.73 -18.74 1.32
CA VAL A 99 -0.64 -17.27 1.42
C VAL A 99 0.71 -16.78 1.94
N MET A 100 1.49 -17.65 2.57
CA MET A 100 2.76 -17.30 3.21
C MET A 100 3.75 -16.55 2.27
N PRO A 101 3.95 -16.95 0.99
CA PRO A 101 4.84 -16.22 0.08
C PRO A 101 4.40 -14.77 -0.15
N TYR A 102 3.09 -14.53 -0.23
CA TYR A 102 2.52 -13.20 -0.48
C TYR A 102 2.55 -12.33 0.77
N ILE A 103 2.43 -12.95 1.94
CA ILE A 103 2.66 -12.30 3.23
C ILE A 103 4.12 -11.81 3.36
N PHE A 104 5.10 -12.64 2.99
CA PHE A 104 6.51 -12.21 3.01
C PHE A 104 6.78 -11.06 2.02
N ASN A 105 6.24 -11.17 0.81
CA ASN A 105 6.28 -10.10 -0.18
C ASN A 105 5.65 -8.81 0.35
N GLU A 106 4.51 -8.92 1.03
CA GLU A 106 3.84 -7.80 1.67
C GLU A 106 4.72 -7.14 2.74
N TYR A 107 5.36 -7.90 3.63
CA TYR A 107 6.26 -7.35 4.65
C TYR A 107 7.40 -6.54 4.04
N GLU A 108 8.02 -7.04 2.97
CA GLU A 108 9.10 -6.33 2.27
C GLU A 108 8.61 -4.98 1.73
N TYR A 109 7.52 -4.99 0.96
CA TYR A 109 7.01 -3.78 0.32
C TYR A 109 6.44 -2.78 1.32
N ARG A 110 5.79 -3.24 2.40
CA ARG A 110 5.32 -2.36 3.47
C ARG A 110 6.47 -1.73 4.24
N GLY A 111 7.55 -2.47 4.48
CA GLY A 111 8.79 -1.91 5.03
C GLY A 111 9.34 -0.78 4.16
N LYS A 112 9.40 -0.99 2.83
CA LYS A 112 9.79 0.05 1.87
C LYS A 112 8.86 1.25 1.92
N ILE A 113 7.53 1.05 1.90
CA ILE A 113 6.56 2.13 1.94
C ILE A 113 6.74 2.97 3.22
N LYS A 114 6.81 2.32 4.39
CA LYS A 114 7.04 3.01 5.67
C LYS A 114 8.31 3.86 5.63
N PHE A 115 9.42 3.29 5.12
CA PHE A 115 10.66 4.05 4.94
C PHE A 115 10.47 5.28 4.04
N LEU A 116 9.80 5.13 2.90
CA LEU A 116 9.55 6.23 1.96
C LEU A 116 8.63 7.32 2.53
N MET A 117 7.68 6.96 3.39
CA MET A 117 6.80 7.93 4.04
C MET A 117 7.55 8.84 5.01
N THR A 118 8.60 8.36 5.67
CA THR A 118 9.42 9.20 6.57
C THR A 118 10.05 10.40 5.85
N PHE A 119 10.33 10.28 4.55
CA PHE A 119 10.82 11.39 3.74
C PHE A 119 9.81 12.54 3.67
N PHE A 120 8.52 12.23 3.51
CA PHE A 120 7.49 13.25 3.45
C PHE A 120 7.17 13.83 4.83
N GLU A 121 7.17 13.01 5.88
CA GLU A 121 7.03 13.49 7.26
C GLU A 121 8.10 14.52 7.61
N VAL A 122 9.36 14.28 7.21
CA VAL A 122 10.47 15.21 7.44
C VAL A 122 10.30 16.48 6.62
N ILE A 123 9.92 16.38 5.34
CA ILE A 123 9.71 17.56 4.48
C ILE A 123 8.56 18.41 5.00
N ASP A 124 7.41 17.81 5.27
CA ASP A 124 6.20 18.51 5.69
C ASP A 124 6.44 19.15 7.08
N GLY A 125 7.11 18.44 7.99
CA GLY A 125 7.53 18.98 9.29
C GLY A 125 8.49 20.18 9.17
N ASN A 126 9.45 20.14 8.25
CA ASN A 126 10.37 21.26 8.03
C ASN A 126 9.66 22.49 7.45
N VAL A 127 8.70 22.29 6.54
CA VAL A 127 7.89 23.37 5.96
C VAL A 127 7.05 24.07 7.04
N ASP A 128 6.49 23.33 8.00
CA ASP A 128 5.71 23.90 9.10
C ASP A 128 6.57 24.72 10.08
N VAL A 129 7.81 24.29 10.34
CA VAL A 129 8.77 25.04 11.15
C VAL A 129 9.15 26.36 10.46
N GLU A 130 9.46 26.35 9.17
CA GLU A 130 9.80 27.57 8.41
C GLU A 130 8.64 28.57 8.37
N ARG A 131 7.41 28.09 8.13
CA ARG A 131 6.21 28.95 8.15
C ARG A 131 5.98 29.61 9.49
N THR A 132 6.27 28.90 10.58
CA THR A 132 6.16 29.44 11.94
C THR A 132 7.19 30.54 12.17
N ASN A 133 8.45 30.31 11.77
CA ASN A 133 9.52 31.29 11.91
C ASN A 133 9.24 32.58 11.11
N VAL A 134 8.75 32.47 9.88
CA VAL A 134 8.41 33.65 9.05
C VAL A 134 7.28 34.49 9.67
N LYS A 135 6.33 33.87 10.39
CA LYS A 135 5.29 34.62 11.12
C LYS A 135 5.85 35.36 12.33
N VAL A 136 6.83 34.78 13.03
CA VAL A 136 7.46 35.41 14.21
C VAL A 136 8.34 36.60 13.80
N THR A 137 9.03 36.56 12.66
CA THR A 137 9.91 37.66 12.21
C THR A 137 9.16 38.85 11.59
N ARG A 138 7.85 38.74 11.35
CA ARG A 138 7.01 39.80 10.76
C ARG A 138 6.19 40.58 11.81
N LEU A 139 6.46 40.37 13.10
CA LEU A 139 5.90 41.11 14.24
C LEU A 139 6.97 42.03 14.83
#